data_AF-A0A9D7KAZ7-F1
#
_entry.id   AF-A0A9D7KAZ7-F1
#
_cell.length_a   1.000
_cell.length_b   1.000
_cell.length_c   1.000
_cell.angle_alpha   90.00
_cell.angle_beta   90.00
_cell.angle_gamma   90.00
#
_symmetry.space_group_name_H-M   'P 1'
#
loop_
_entity.id
_entity.type
_entity.pdbx_description
1 polymer ?
#
loop_
_entity_poly.entity_id
_entity_poly.type
_entity_poly.pdbx_seq_one_letter_code
_entity_poly.pdbx_strand_id
1 'polypeptide(L)'
;MDGFLPISIFLGSCVVDSCLFLVEKEGWAPNGDIEFVSSLFFFAGVFGLIMWGYKKIVNPVKFEFKNIVGGVALGIPNFFSIYLLLLLLSKGWEGSVVFPINNVGVLLFAALFGYLFFKERLTGIKVAGFIMACLSITLISF
;
A
#
# COMPACT_ATOMS: atom_id res chain seq x y z
N MET A 1 12.80 -6.82 21.31
CA MET A 1 12.08 -7.93 20.62
C MET A 1 11.45 -7.34 19.36
N ASP A 2 12.27 -6.80 18.46
CA ASP A 2 11.82 -5.76 17.51
C ASP A 2 11.86 -6.23 16.05
N GLY A 3 12.29 -7.49 15.81
CA GLY A 3 12.32 -8.11 14.48
C GLY A 3 11.03 -8.81 14.04
N PHE A 4 10.05 -8.99 14.94
CA PHE A 4 8.80 -9.67 14.59
C PHE A 4 7.87 -8.79 13.73
N LEU A 5 7.87 -7.47 13.98
CA LEU A 5 7.09 -6.49 13.22
C LEU A 5 7.40 -6.49 11.72
N PRO A 6 8.67 -6.39 11.27
CA PRO A 6 8.97 -6.39 9.83
C PRO A 6 8.58 -7.71 9.16
N ILE A 7 8.76 -8.86 9.83
CA ILE A 7 8.37 -10.16 9.30
C ILE A 7 6.85 -10.26 9.16
N SER A 8 6.10 -9.79 10.15
CA SER A 8 4.62 -9.79 10.10
C SER A 8 4.07 -8.90 8.99
N ILE A 9 4.66 -7.71 8.79
CA ILE A 9 4.24 -6.79 7.72
C ILE A 9 4.60 -7.39 6.35
N PHE A 10 5.77 -8.00 6.23
CA PHE A 10 6.20 -8.67 5.00
C PHE A 10 5.23 -9.79 4.62
N LEU A 11 4.93 -10.71 5.55
CA LEU A 11 3.97 -11.80 5.30
C LEU A 11 2.58 -11.27 4.96
N GLY A 12 2.10 -10.26 5.67
CA GLY A 12 0.81 -9.62 5.38
C GLY A 12 0.76 -9.03 3.97
N SER A 13 1.81 -8.31 3.56
CA SER A 13 1.90 -7.75 2.20
C SER A 13 1.90 -8.84 1.13
N CYS A 14 2.67 -9.92 1.32
CA CYS A 14 2.70 -11.03 0.37
C CYS A 14 1.34 -11.71 0.23
N VAL A 15 0.60 -11.87 1.33
CA VAL A 15 -0.76 -12.43 1.30
C VAL A 15 -1.70 -11.51 0.53
N VAL A 16 -1.67 -10.20 0.79
CA VAL A 16 -2.50 -9.21 0.08
C VAL A 16 -2.20 -9.21 -1.41
N ASP A 17 -0.92 -9.13 -1.80
CA ASP A 17 -0.50 -9.11 -3.21
C ASP A 17 -0.92 -10.40 -3.94
N SER A 18 -0.75 -11.56 -3.29
CA SER A 18 -1.17 -12.86 -3.84
C SER A 18 -2.69 -12.95 -3.98
N CYS A 19 -3.44 -12.46 -3.00
CA CYS A 19 -4.91 -12.42 -3.07
C CYS A 19 -5.40 -11.52 -4.20
N LEU A 20 -4.82 -10.32 -4.37
CA LEU A 20 -5.16 -9.42 -5.47
C LEU A 20 -4.88 -10.08 -6.83
N PHE A 21 -3.73 -10.74 -6.97
CA PHE A 21 -3.39 -11.50 -8.18
C PHE A 21 -4.38 -12.62 -8.48
N LEU A 22 -4.78 -13.40 -7.46
CA LEU A 22 -5.73 -14.50 -7.61
C LEU A 22 -7.13 -14.00 -7.95
N VAL A 23 -7.62 -12.95 -7.29
CA VAL A 23 -8.93 -12.33 -7.58
C VAL A 23 -9.02 -11.92 -9.03
N GLU A 24 -7.95 -11.35 -9.57
CA GLU A 24 -7.93 -10.96 -10.96
C GLU A 24 -7.81 -12.16 -11.91
N LYS A 25 -6.92 -13.11 -11.61
CA LYS A 25 -6.72 -14.31 -12.44
C LYS A 25 -7.97 -15.18 -12.54
N GLU A 26 -8.72 -15.34 -11.45
CA GLU A 26 -10.00 -16.06 -11.39
C GLU A 26 -11.15 -15.24 -12.01
N GLY A 27 -10.90 -14.01 -12.44
CA GLY A 27 -11.90 -13.15 -13.09
C GLY A 27 -12.99 -12.65 -12.15
N TRP A 28 -12.71 -12.58 -10.84
CA TRP A 28 -13.65 -12.03 -9.85
C TRP A 28 -13.65 -10.50 -9.83
N ALA A 29 -12.67 -9.86 -10.46
CA ALA A 29 -12.61 -8.42 -10.70
C ALA A 29 -12.08 -8.12 -12.12
N PRO A 30 -12.80 -8.52 -13.18
CA PRO A 30 -12.33 -8.30 -14.55
C PRO A 30 -12.28 -6.80 -14.87
N ASN A 31 -11.21 -6.33 -15.51
CA ASN A 31 -11.03 -4.93 -15.96
C ASN A 31 -10.82 -3.86 -14.88
N GLY A 32 -10.24 -4.22 -13.73
CA GLY A 32 -10.03 -3.24 -12.66
C GLY A 32 -11.37 -2.76 -12.10
N ASP A 33 -12.22 -3.73 -11.76
CA ASP A 33 -13.60 -3.46 -11.40
C ASP A 33 -13.67 -2.53 -10.18
N ILE A 34 -14.25 -1.35 -10.39
CA ILE A 34 -14.43 -0.33 -9.35
C ILE A 34 -15.29 -0.92 -8.23
N GLU A 35 -16.22 -1.82 -8.56
CA GLU A 35 -17.08 -2.49 -7.58
C GLU A 35 -16.26 -3.29 -6.56
N PHE A 36 -15.24 -4.03 -7.02
CA PHE A 36 -14.36 -4.78 -6.14
C PHE A 36 -13.58 -3.85 -5.21
N VAL A 37 -12.94 -2.82 -5.76
CA VAL A 37 -12.14 -1.87 -4.95
C VAL A 37 -13.02 -1.10 -3.97
N SER A 38 -14.22 -0.67 -4.39
CA SER A 38 -15.20 -0.03 -3.52
C SER A 38 -15.66 -0.96 -2.39
N SER A 39 -15.90 -2.24 -2.67
CA SER A 39 -16.25 -3.22 -1.63
C SER A 39 -15.12 -3.41 -0.61
N LEU A 40 -13.87 -3.47 -1.07
CA LEU A 40 -12.68 -3.61 -0.23
C LEU A 40 -12.53 -2.41 0.71
N PHE A 41 -12.68 -1.19 0.18
CA PHE A 41 -12.66 0.03 0.99
C PHE A 41 -13.89 0.17 1.90
N PHE A 42 -15.05 -0.34 1.48
CA PHE A 42 -16.24 -0.40 2.33
C PHE A 42 -15.99 -1.28 3.56
N PHE A 43 -15.45 -2.48 3.38
CA PHE A 43 -15.07 -3.34 4.50
C PHE A 43 -13.99 -2.71 5.37
N ALA A 44 -12.96 -2.10 4.78
CA ALA A 44 -11.94 -1.36 5.54
C ALA A 44 -12.56 -0.24 6.39
N GLY A 45 -13.55 0.49 5.86
CA GLY A 45 -14.31 1.50 6.58
C GLY A 45 -15.13 0.91 7.73
N VAL A 46 -15.84 -0.20 7.49
CA VAL A 46 -16.61 -0.92 8.53
C VAL A 46 -15.69 -1.39 9.67
N PHE A 47 -14.57 -2.03 9.35
CA PHE A 47 -13.58 -2.43 10.36
C PHE A 47 -13.00 -1.21 11.10
N GLY A 48 -12.74 -0.11 10.39
CA GLY A 48 -12.32 1.14 10.99
C GLY A 48 -13.33 1.70 12.00
N LEU A 49 -14.63 1.65 11.67
CA LEU A 49 -15.72 2.06 12.57
C LEU A 49 -15.85 1.14 13.78
N ILE A 50 -15.74 -0.18 13.59
CA ILE A 50 -15.76 -1.16 14.69
C ILE A 50 -14.59 -0.91 15.64
N MET A 51 -13.38 -0.74 15.10
CA MET A 51 -12.18 -0.45 15.89
C MET A 51 -12.27 0.88 16.63
N TRP A 52 -12.87 1.90 16.00
CA TRP A 52 -13.14 3.17 16.65
C TRP A 52 -14.13 3.01 17.81
N GLY A 53 -15.22 2.26 17.61
CA GLY A 53 -16.20 1.94 18.64
C GLY A 53 -15.58 1.20 19.83
N TYR A 54 -14.73 0.22 19.55
CA TYR A 54 -13.98 -0.51 20.58
C TYR A 54 -13.03 0.41 21.36
N LYS A 55 -12.26 1.25 20.66
CA LYS A 55 -11.35 2.20 21.30
C LYS A 55 -12.09 3.21 22.16
N LYS A 56 -13.27 3.69 21.75
CA LYS A 56 -14.09 4.61 22.56
C LYS A 56 -14.43 4.06 23.95
N ILE A 57 -14.57 2.73 24.08
CA ILE A 57 -14.88 2.05 25.34
C ILE A 57 -13.62 1.86 26.21
N VAL A 58 -12.48 1.52 25.59
CA VAL A 58 -11.24 1.19 26.32
C VAL A 58 -10.39 2.42 26.66
N ASN A 59 -10.32 3.41 25.76
CA ASN A 59 -9.56 4.65 25.94
C ASN A 59 -10.26 5.78 25.18
N PRO A 60 -10.82 6.81 25.85
CA PRO A 60 -11.55 7.88 25.18
C PRO A 60 -10.62 8.69 24.28
N VAL A 61 -10.59 8.35 22.99
CA VAL A 61 -9.84 9.10 21.98
C VAL A 61 -10.64 10.35 21.63
N LYS A 62 -10.01 11.53 21.71
CA LYS A 62 -10.64 12.77 21.25
C LYS A 62 -10.87 12.67 19.74
N PHE A 63 -12.12 12.80 19.35
CA PHE A 63 -12.52 12.79 17.96
C PHE A 63 -12.22 14.16 17.35
N GLU A 64 -11.08 14.28 16.68
CA GLU A 64 -10.73 15.51 15.97
C GLU A 64 -11.15 15.41 14.49
N PHE A 65 -11.80 16.46 13.99
CA PHE A 65 -12.16 16.56 12.57
C PHE A 65 -10.93 16.43 11.65
N LYS A 66 -9.75 16.82 12.14
CA LYS A 66 -8.47 16.63 11.46
C LYS A 66 -8.17 15.16 11.14
N ASN A 67 -8.60 14.22 11.98
CA ASN A 67 -8.38 12.78 11.75
C ASN A 67 -9.26 12.27 10.59
N ILE A 68 -10.46 12.82 10.42
CA ILE A 68 -11.32 12.52 9.26
C ILE A 68 -10.65 13.04 8.00
N VAL A 69 -10.23 14.31 8.00
CA VAL A 69 -9.58 14.93 6.84
C VAL A 69 -8.30 14.17 6.47
N GLY A 70 -7.49 13.79 7.45
CA GLY A 70 -6.29 12.97 7.24
C GLY A 70 -6.61 11.58 6.69
N GLY A 71 -7.66 10.93 7.20
CA GLY A 71 -8.13 9.64 6.71
C GLY A 71 -8.61 9.69 5.26
N VAL A 72 -9.38 10.73 4.90
CA VAL A 72 -9.84 10.93 3.51
C VAL A 72 -8.66 11.27 2.60
N ALA A 73 -7.75 12.16 3.04
CA ALA A 73 -6.57 12.54 2.27
C ALA A 73 -5.62 11.37 2.00
N LEU A 74 -5.51 10.41 2.93
CA LEU A 74 -4.75 9.17 2.75
C LEU A 74 -5.54 8.09 1.98
N GLY A 75 -6.87 8.04 2.15
CA GLY A 75 -7.73 7.05 1.51
C GLY A 75 -7.82 7.23 0.00
N ILE A 76 -7.88 8.48 -0.49
CA ILE A 76 -7.94 8.79 -1.93
C ILE A 76 -6.75 8.17 -2.69
N PRO A 77 -5.48 8.48 -2.37
CA PRO A 77 -4.35 7.91 -3.09
C PRO A 77 -4.28 6.39 -2.94
N ASN A 78 -4.65 5.83 -1.79
CA ASN A 78 -4.67 4.37 -1.59
C ASN A 78 -5.70 3.67 -2.48
N PHE A 79 -6.89 4.26 -2.64
CA PHE A 79 -7.94 3.76 -3.53
C PHE A 79 -7.46 3.73 -4.98
N PHE A 80 -6.88 4.84 -5.44
CA PHE A 80 -6.32 4.92 -6.78
C PHE A 80 -5.16 3.93 -6.99
N SER A 81 -4.29 3.71 -6.00
CA SER A 81 -3.21 2.72 -6.10
C SER A 81 -3.73 1.32 -6.40
N ILE A 82 -4.70 0.82 -5.64
CA ILE A 82 -5.25 -0.54 -5.85
C ILE A 82 -6.01 -0.62 -7.17
N TYR A 83 -6.80 0.39 -7.50
CA TYR A 83 -7.53 0.46 -8.77
C TYR A 83 -6.61 0.43 -9.99
N LEU A 84 -5.56 1.26 -10.00
CA LEU A 84 -4.59 1.31 -11.09
C LEU A 84 -3.80 0.00 -11.22
N LEU A 85 -3.51 -0.66 -10.09
CA LEU A 85 -2.83 -1.94 -10.07
C LEU A 85 -3.66 -3.03 -10.75
N LEU A 86 -4.95 -3.16 -10.40
CA LEU A 86 -5.86 -4.10 -11.05
C LEU A 86 -6.09 -3.75 -12.54
N LEU A 87 -6.14 -2.46 -12.87
CA LEU A 87 -6.25 -2.03 -14.26
C LEU A 87 -5.03 -2.43 -15.10
N LEU A 88 -3.82 -2.35 -14.54
CA LEU A 88 -2.57 -2.74 -15.20
C LEU A 88 -2.52 -4.24 -15.44
N LEU A 89 -2.81 -5.01 -14.40
CA LEU A 89 -2.81 -6.47 -14.45
C LEU A 89 -3.88 -6.93 -15.48
N SER A 90 -5.05 -6.27 -15.53
CA SER A 90 -6.10 -6.63 -16.48
C SER A 90 -5.77 -6.25 -17.93
N LYS A 91 -4.83 -5.33 -18.16
CA LYS A 91 -4.28 -5.02 -19.49
C LYS A 91 -3.26 -6.06 -19.97
N GLY A 92 -3.07 -7.14 -19.21
CA GLY A 92 -2.15 -8.24 -19.55
C GLY A 92 -0.72 -8.02 -19.08
N TRP A 93 -0.49 -7.10 -18.14
CA TRP A 93 0.81 -7.00 -17.48
C TRP A 93 1.00 -8.17 -16.53
N GLU A 94 2.22 -8.68 -16.43
CA GLU A 94 2.50 -9.77 -15.49
C GLU A 94 2.55 -9.25 -14.05
N GLY A 95 1.80 -9.90 -13.14
CA GLY A 95 1.80 -9.54 -11.72
C GLY A 95 3.19 -9.66 -11.08
N SER A 96 4.00 -10.61 -11.54
CA SER A 96 5.42 -10.78 -11.17
C SER A 96 6.27 -9.53 -11.39
N VAL A 97 5.86 -8.63 -12.29
CA VAL A 97 6.54 -7.36 -12.58
C VAL A 97 5.83 -6.19 -11.90
N VAL A 98 4.49 -6.15 -11.93
CA VAL A 98 3.70 -5.03 -11.40
C VAL A 98 3.80 -4.92 -9.87
N PHE A 99 3.70 -6.02 -9.12
CA PHE A 99 3.77 -5.97 -7.65
C PHE A 99 5.13 -5.49 -7.13
N PRO A 100 6.28 -6.00 -7.62
CA PRO A 100 7.59 -5.49 -7.19
C PRO A 100 7.80 -4.02 -7.55
N ILE A 101 7.39 -3.59 -8.76
CA ILE A 101 7.49 -2.19 -9.17
C ILE A 101 6.66 -1.31 -8.24
N ASN A 102 5.44 -1.71 -7.89
CA ASN A 102 4.59 -0.95 -6.97
C ASN A 102 5.22 -0.85 -5.57
N ASN A 103 5.63 -1.98 -4.99
CA ASN A 103 6.16 -2.03 -3.62
C ASN A 103 7.47 -1.24 -3.48
N VAL A 104 8.37 -1.36 -4.46
CA VAL A 104 9.62 -0.59 -4.46
C VAL A 104 9.37 0.87 -4.86
N GLY A 105 8.43 1.13 -5.77
CA GLY A 105 8.04 2.48 -6.18
C GLY A 105 7.54 3.30 -5.00
N VAL A 106 6.64 2.74 -4.18
CA VAL A 106 6.16 3.40 -2.95
C VAL A 106 7.31 3.69 -1.98
N LEU A 107 8.26 2.74 -1.81
CA LEU A 107 9.44 2.95 -0.98
C LEU A 107 10.31 4.11 -1.50
N LEU A 108 10.57 4.18 -2.80
CA LEU A 108 11.35 5.24 -3.43
C LEU A 108 10.64 6.60 -3.32
N PHE A 109 9.33 6.65 -3.58
CA PHE A 109 8.52 7.87 -3.43
C PHE A 109 8.50 8.35 -1.98
N ALA A 110 8.34 7.45 -1.02
CA ALA A 110 8.38 7.78 0.41
C ALA A 110 9.76 8.32 0.82
N ALA A 111 10.85 7.70 0.34
CA ALA A 111 12.20 8.18 0.59
C ALA A 111 12.45 9.57 -0.03
N LEU A 112 11.96 9.79 -1.25
CA LEU A 112 12.08 11.07 -1.95
C LEU A 112 11.26 12.18 -1.25
N PHE A 113 10.01 11.89 -0.88
CA PHE A 113 9.17 12.80 -0.10
C PHE A 113 9.80 13.12 1.27
N GLY A 114 10.33 12.10 1.95
CA GLY A 114 11.06 12.26 3.21
C GLY A 114 12.25 13.20 3.07
N TYR A 115 13.04 13.02 2.00
CA TYR A 115 14.16 13.90 1.71
C TYR A 115 13.74 15.35 1.43
N LEU A 116 12.74 15.55 0.55
CA LEU A 116 12.29 16.89 0.12
C LEU A 116 11.63 17.69 1.26
N PHE A 117 10.73 17.07 2.02
CA PHE A 117 9.92 17.77 3.03
C PHE A 117 10.58 17.81 4.41
N PHE A 118 11.27 16.74 4.83
CA PHE A 118 11.87 16.67 6.17
C PHE A 118 13.37 17.05 6.17
N LYS A 119 13.96 17.33 5.00
CA LYS A 119 15.41 17.59 4.84
C LYS A 119 16.25 16.53 5.55
N GLU A 120 15.82 15.27 5.51
CA GLU A 120 16.56 14.18 6.12
C GLU A 120 17.97 14.10 5.51
N ARG A 121 18.99 14.00 6.36
CA ARG A 121 20.36 13.76 5.88
C ARG A 121 20.41 12.35 5.29
N LEU A 122 20.62 12.27 3.97
CA LEU A 122 20.88 11.02 3.28
C LEU A 122 22.23 10.48 3.74
N THR A 123 22.21 9.53 4.67
CA THR A 123 23.40 8.75 5.04
C THR A 123 23.78 7.85 3.85
N GLY A 124 25.07 7.57 3.63
CA GLY A 124 25.53 6.72 2.51
C GLY A 124 24.81 5.38 2.41
N ILE A 125 24.35 4.82 3.53
CA ILE A 125 23.56 3.58 3.59
C ILE A 125 22.15 3.77 2.96
N LYS A 126 21.47 4.90 3.20
CA LYS A 126 20.16 5.19 2.58
C LYS A 126 20.30 5.34 1.06
N VAL A 127 21.38 5.98 0.61
CA VAL A 127 21.67 6.17 -0.82
C VAL A 127 22.01 4.83 -1.49
N ALA A 128 22.86 4.01 -0.86
CA ALA A 128 23.16 2.67 -1.35
C ALA A 128 21.89 1.81 -1.45
N GLY A 129 21.01 1.86 -0.45
CA GLY A 129 19.71 1.18 -0.48
C GLY A 129 18.81 1.67 -1.62
N PHE A 130 18.76 2.97 -1.89
CA PHE A 130 18.00 3.55 -3.00
C PHE A 130 18.54 3.09 -4.36
N ILE A 131 19.86 3.11 -4.56
CA ILE A 131 20.50 2.62 -5.80
C ILE A 131 20.22 1.13 -6.00
N MET A 132 20.35 0.32 -4.94
CA MET A 132 20.06 -1.12 -4.97
C MET A 132 18.60 -1.38 -5.34
N ALA A 133 17.65 -0.64 -4.77
CA ALA A 133 16.23 -0.76 -5.09
C ALA A 133 15.94 -0.45 -6.57
N CYS A 134 16.52 0.62 -7.12
CA CYS A 134 16.40 0.95 -8.54
C CYS A 134 17.00 -0.13 -9.45
N LEU A 135 18.16 -0.69 -9.08
CA LEU A 135 18.78 -1.78 -9.82
C LEU A 135 17.90 -3.04 -9.80
N SER A 136 17.35 -3.40 -8.64
CA SER A 136 16.44 -4.54 -8.50
C SER A 136 15.20 -4.41 -9.38
N ILE A 137 14.55 -3.24 -9.42
CA ILE A 137 13.40 -3.01 -10.31
C ILE A 137 13.81 -3.17 -11.77
N THR A 138 14.93 -2.56 -12.17
CA THR A 138 15.41 -2.61 -13.56
C THR A 138 15.67 -4.04 -14.01
N LEU A 139 16.24 -4.86 -13.13
CA LEU A 139 16.52 -6.29 -13.38
C LEU A 139 15.26 -7.17 -13.41
N ILE A 140 14.20 -6.82 -12.69
CA ILE A 140 12.92 -7.56 -12.70
C ILE A 140 12.09 -7.18 -13.93
N SER A 141 12.21 -5.93 -14.38
CA SER A 141 11.45 -5.40 -15.51
C SER A 141 12.03 -5.78 -16.88
N PHE A 142 13.24 -6.33 -16.95
CA PHE A 142 13.94 -6.77 -18.16
C PHE A 142 14.03 -8.30 -18.20
#